data_AF-A0A0G1YB13-F1
#
_entry.id   AF-A0A0G1YB13-F1
#
_cell.length_a   1.000
_cell.length_b   1.000
_cell.length_c   1.000
_cell.angle_alpha   90.00
_cell.angle_beta   90.00
_cell.angle_gamma   90.00
#
_symmetry.space_group_name_H-M   'P 1'
#
loop_
_entity.id
_entity.type
_entity.pdbx_description
1 polymer ?
#
loop_
_entity_poly.entity_id
_entity_poly.type
_entity_poly.pdbx_seq_one_letter_code
_entity_poly.pdbx_strand_id
1 'polypeptide(L)'
;MGMWVAKLFSGSKSVENEVLRRLPEKIKFEFRAEFDNDNQLVIFAAAPEHEGLFSEGKDFDETINNCCDAVLTYFDVPREYAKLVEYECVGEDQQSSMPEELEKESWLLKR
;
A
#
# COMPACT_ATOMS: atom_id res chain seq x y z
N MET A 1 2.45 10.68 -13.89
CA MET A 1 2.80 9.58 -12.95
C MET A 1 1.66 9.49 -11.98
N GLY A 2 1.02 8.32 -11.87
CA GLY A 2 0.00 8.09 -10.86
C GLY A 2 0.69 7.71 -9.55
N MET A 3 0.45 8.48 -8.49
CA MET A 3 0.97 8.16 -7.15
C MET A 3 -0.11 7.38 -6.41
N TRP A 4 0.30 6.27 -5.79
CA TRP A 4 -0.62 5.43 -5.03
C TRP A 4 -0.12 5.23 -3.62
N VAL A 5 -1.07 5.19 -2.69
CA VAL A 5 -0.82 4.95 -1.28
C VAL A 5 -1.33 3.56 -0.92
N ALA A 6 -0.42 2.68 -0.49
CA ALA A 6 -0.78 1.41 0.12
C ALA A 6 -1.04 1.64 1.62
N LYS A 7 -2.27 1.33 2.07
CA LYS A 7 -2.64 1.31 3.49
C LYS A 7 -2.80 -0.13 3.94
N LEU A 8 -2.06 -0.52 4.97
CA LEU A 8 -2.09 -1.88 5.51
C LEU A 8 -3.07 -1.96 6.68
N PHE A 9 -3.84 -3.05 6.74
CA PHE A 9 -4.76 -3.34 7.84
C PHE A 9 -4.83 -4.83 8.16
N SER A 10 -5.42 -5.19 9.29
CA SER A 10 -5.63 -6.60 9.67
C SER A 10 -6.82 -6.70 10.62
N GLY A 11 -7.65 -7.73 10.45
CA GLY A 11 -8.69 -8.07 11.43
C GLY A 11 -8.13 -8.66 12.74
N SER A 12 -6.84 -9.02 12.78
CA SER A 12 -6.19 -9.56 13.97
C SER A 12 -5.58 -8.46 14.83
N LYS A 13 -6.11 -8.29 16.06
CA LYS A 13 -5.54 -7.33 17.03
C LYS A 13 -4.07 -7.60 17.36
N SER A 14 -3.61 -8.84 17.30
CA SER A 14 -2.20 -9.16 17.53
C SER A 14 -1.32 -8.65 16.39
N VAL A 15 -1.76 -8.81 15.14
CA VAL A 15 -1.03 -8.29 13.97
C VAL A 15 -1.05 -6.76 13.97
N GLU A 16 -2.18 -6.16 14.32
CA GLU A 16 -2.28 -4.70 14.46
C GLU A 16 -1.26 -4.14 15.45
N ASN A 17 -1.16 -4.75 16.65
CA ASN A 17 -0.29 -4.25 17.71
C ASN A 17 1.20 -4.57 17.52
N GLU A 18 1.51 -5.76 16.99
CA GLU A 18 2.89 -6.24 16.90
C GLU A 18 3.56 -5.93 15.55
N VAL A 19 2.76 -5.81 14.48
CA VAL A 19 3.25 -5.59 13.12
C VAL A 19 2.86 -4.22 12.62
N LEU A 20 1.56 -3.95 12.46
CA LEU A 20 1.11 -2.73 11.75
C LEU A 20 1.54 -1.43 12.45
N ARG A 21 1.59 -1.41 13.79
CA ARG A 21 2.11 -0.27 14.56
C ARG A 21 3.58 0.09 14.27
N ARG A 22 4.37 -0.85 13.75
CA ARG A 22 5.79 -0.65 13.43
C ARG A 22 6.01 -0.32 11.96
N LEU A 23 5.00 -0.54 11.12
CA LEU A 23 5.02 -0.20 9.71
C LEU A 23 4.63 1.26 9.52
N PRO A 24 5.13 1.92 8.46
CA PRO A 24 4.61 3.22 8.07
C PRO A 24 3.12 3.12 7.76
N GLU A 25 2.36 4.13 8.18
CA GLU A 25 0.90 4.18 7.96
C GLU A 25 0.54 4.20 6.47
N LYS A 26 1.43 4.78 5.65
CA LYS A 26 1.28 4.99 4.23
C LYS A 26 2.63 4.76 3.55
N ILE A 27 2.63 4.01 2.46
CA ILE A 27 3.79 3.89 1.57
C ILE A 27 3.37 4.37 0.18
N LYS A 28 4.17 5.27 -0.37
CA LYS A 28 3.96 5.85 -1.70
C LYS A 28 4.70 5.03 -2.74
N PHE A 29 4.01 4.66 -3.79
CA PHE A 29 4.59 4.00 -4.96
C PHE A 29 4.40 4.85 -6.22
N GLU A 30 5.46 4.97 -6.99
CA GLU A 30 5.47 5.50 -8.35
C GLU A 30 5.43 4.34 -9.35
N PHE A 31 4.46 4.38 -10.27
CA PHE A 31 4.29 3.34 -11.28
C PHE A 31 4.76 3.81 -12.65
N ARG A 32 5.44 2.90 -13.36
CA ARG A 32 5.89 3.11 -14.74
C ARG A 32 5.64 1.83 -15.54
N ALA A 33 4.97 1.95 -16.67
CA ALA A 33 4.72 0.84 -17.58
C ALA A 33 5.68 0.90 -18.78
N GLU A 34 6.34 -0.20 -19.09
CA GLU A 34 7.23 -0.34 -20.25
C GLU A 34 6.97 -1.68 -20.95
N PHE A 35 7.52 -1.84 -22.16
CA PHE A 35 7.59 -3.13 -22.81
C PHE A 35 8.97 -3.73 -22.57
N ASP A 36 9.03 -5.00 -22.16
CA ASP A 36 10.28 -5.73 -22.00
C ASP A 36 10.89 -6.14 -23.35
N ASN A 37 12.00 -6.89 -23.30
CA ASN A 37 12.71 -7.36 -24.50
C ASN A 37 11.88 -8.34 -25.35
N ASP A 38 10.85 -8.96 -24.77
CA ASP A 38 9.93 -9.88 -25.43
C ASP A 38 8.63 -9.17 -25.89
N ASN A 39 8.62 -7.84 -25.84
CA ASN A 39 7.49 -6.98 -26.18
C ASN A 39 6.24 -7.27 -25.34
N GLN A 40 6.44 -7.67 -24.09
CA GLN A 40 5.40 -7.83 -23.08
C GLN A 40 5.31 -6.58 -22.20
N LEU A 41 4.09 -6.20 -21.83
CA LEU A 41 3.87 -5.09 -20.91
C LEU A 41 4.35 -5.49 -19.51
N VAL A 42 5.21 -4.67 -18.92
CA VAL A 42 5.66 -4.80 -17.53
C VAL A 42 5.41 -3.46 -16.83
N ILE A 43 4.80 -3.52 -15.65
CA ILE A 43 4.55 -2.37 -14.79
C ILE A 43 5.51 -2.45 -13.62
N PHE A 44 6.45 -1.50 -13.58
CA PHE A 44 7.37 -1.29 -12.48
C PHE A 44 6.75 -0.35 -11.45
N ALA A 45 7.02 -0.63 -10.19
CA ALA A 45 6.63 0.19 -9.05
C ALA A 45 7.83 0.39 -8.14
N ALA A 46 8.11 1.63 -7.76
CA ALA A 46 9.18 1.97 -6.84
C ALA A 46 8.64 2.87 -5.72
N ALA A 47 9.10 2.64 -4.50
CA ALA A 47 8.82 3.52 -3.38
C ALA A 47 9.98 4.52 -3.21
N PRO A 48 9.90 5.75 -3.73
CA PRO A 48 11.03 6.68 -3.76
C PRO A 48 11.56 7.08 -2.37
N GLU A 49 10.71 6.98 -1.35
CA GLU A 49 11.06 7.28 0.05
C GLU A 49 11.67 6.08 0.79
N HIS A 50 11.73 4.91 0.16
CA HIS A 50 12.22 3.66 0.72
C HIS A 50 13.23 3.00 -0.24
N GLU A 51 14.51 3.34 -0.07
CA GLU A 51 15.58 2.83 -0.93
C GLU A 51 15.59 1.29 -0.98
N GLY A 52 15.56 0.72 -2.19
CA GLY A 52 15.54 -0.73 -2.38
C GLY A 52 14.15 -1.36 -2.32
N LEU A 53 13.09 -0.60 -2.04
CA LEU A 53 11.71 -1.08 -2.14
C LEU A 53 11.15 -0.82 -3.55
N PHE A 54 11.20 -1.85 -4.38
CA PHE A 54 10.65 -1.84 -5.73
C PHE A 54 10.06 -3.21 -6.06
N SER A 55 9.19 -3.22 -7.06
CA SER A 55 8.49 -4.41 -7.53
C SER A 55 8.07 -4.25 -8.99
N GLU A 56 7.71 -5.35 -9.64
CA GLU A 56 7.18 -5.36 -11.00
C GLU A 56 6.03 -6.35 -11.13
N GLY A 57 5.26 -6.26 -12.21
CA GLY A 57 4.16 -7.17 -12.52
C GLY A 57 3.66 -6.98 -13.95
N LYS A 58 2.93 -7.96 -14.48
CA LYS A 58 2.40 -7.92 -15.86
C LYS A 58 1.14 -7.07 -16.02
N ASP A 59 0.46 -6.79 -14.92
CA ASP A 59 -0.76 -5.99 -14.84
C ASP A 59 -0.81 -5.25 -13.50
N PHE A 60 -1.75 -4.31 -13.37
CA PHE A 60 -1.81 -3.43 -12.21
C PHE A 60 -2.07 -4.20 -10.91
N ASP A 61 -3.00 -5.16 -10.93
CA ASP A 61 -3.36 -5.95 -9.75
C ASP A 61 -2.18 -6.81 -9.29
N GLU A 62 -1.44 -7.43 -10.21
CA GLU A 62 -0.23 -8.19 -9.90
C GLU A 62 0.86 -7.28 -9.33
N THR A 63 1.11 -6.12 -9.94
CA THR A 63 2.12 -5.18 -9.42
C THR A 63 1.78 -4.71 -8.01
N ILE A 64 0.51 -4.43 -7.72
CA ILE A 64 0.07 -4.06 -6.37
C ILE A 64 0.31 -5.18 -5.36
N ASN A 65 -0.08 -6.42 -5.69
CA ASN A 65 0.17 -7.58 -4.82
C ASN A 65 1.68 -7.72 -4.54
N ASN A 66 2.51 -7.63 -5.58
CA ASN A 66 3.95 -7.75 -5.43
C ASN A 66 4.55 -6.58 -4.64
N CYS A 67 4.03 -5.35 -4.78
CA CYS A 67 4.40 -4.23 -3.91
C CYS A 67 4.09 -4.52 -2.44
N CYS A 68 2.93 -5.09 -2.13
CA CYS A 68 2.56 -5.43 -0.77
C CYS A 68 3.49 -6.50 -0.18
N ASP A 69 3.81 -7.54 -0.94
CA ASP A 69 4.79 -8.54 -0.53
C ASP A 69 6.19 -7.94 -0.34
N ALA A 70 6.59 -7.02 -1.21
CA ALA A 70 7.85 -6.30 -1.09
C ALA A 70 7.89 -5.44 0.18
N VAL A 71 6.79 -4.76 0.54
CA VAL A 71 6.66 -4.01 1.80
C VAL A 71 6.84 -4.91 3.01
N LEU A 72 6.10 -6.02 3.05
CA LEU A 72 6.16 -6.95 4.18
C LEU A 72 7.57 -7.56 4.33
N THR A 73 8.23 -7.83 3.21
CA THR A 73 9.63 -8.30 3.18
C THR A 73 10.59 -7.21 3.63
N TYR A 74 10.45 -5.98 3.13
CA TYR A 74 11.32 -4.85 3.45
C TYR A 74 11.32 -4.50 4.94
N PHE A 75 10.20 -4.66 5.62
CA PHE A 75 10.06 -4.43 7.06
C PHE A 75 10.18 -5.70 7.92
N ASP A 76 10.75 -6.79 7.37
CA ASP A 76 11.00 -8.06 8.06
C ASP A 76 9.76 -8.64 8.76
N VAL A 77 8.58 -8.53 8.14
CA VAL A 77 7.34 -9.05 8.70
C VAL A 77 7.34 -10.59 8.64
N PRO A 78 7.20 -11.29 9.78
CA PRO A 78 7.13 -12.75 9.79
C PRO A 78 6.00 -13.27 8.92
N ARG A 79 6.26 -14.34 8.17
CA ARG A 79 5.30 -14.97 7.23
C ARG A 79 3.95 -15.31 7.88
N GLU A 80 3.95 -15.70 9.14
CA GLU A 80 2.72 -16.03 9.89
C GLU A 80 1.81 -14.82 10.11
N TYR A 81 2.38 -13.62 10.16
CA TYR A 81 1.61 -12.37 10.25
C TYR A 81 1.33 -11.77 8.88
N ALA A 82 2.27 -11.89 7.93
CA ALA A 82 2.10 -11.41 6.56
C ALA A 82 0.80 -11.92 5.92
N LYS A 83 0.45 -13.20 6.12
CA LYS A 83 -0.80 -13.81 5.60
C LYS A 83 -2.10 -13.22 6.17
N LEU A 84 -2.00 -12.42 7.23
CA LEU A 84 -3.12 -11.78 7.91
C LEU A 84 -3.15 -10.27 7.66
N VAL A 85 -2.18 -9.74 6.91
CA VAL A 85 -2.16 -8.34 6.49
C VAL A 85 -2.94 -8.23 5.20
N GLU A 86 -3.88 -7.31 5.19
CA GLU A 86 -4.64 -6.87 4.03
C GLU A 86 -4.18 -5.47 3.64
N TYR A 87 -4.45 -5.07 2.41
CA TYR A 87 -4.04 -3.77 1.89
C TYR A 87 -5.17 -3.10 1.12
N GLU A 88 -5.17 -1.77 1.17
CA GLU A 88 -6.02 -0.91 0.36
C GLU A 88 -5.12 0.03 -0.44
N CYS A 89 -5.32 0.09 -1.76
CA CYS A 89 -4.58 0.96 -2.64
C CYS A 89 -5.46 2.14 -3.06
N VAL A 90 -5.08 3.36 -2.69
CA VAL A 90 -5.83 4.57 -3.02
C VAL A 90 -4.98 5.46 -3.92
N GLY A 91 -5.51 5.84 -5.09
CA GLY A 91 -4.86 6.82 -5.97
C GLY A 91 -4.83 8.19 -5.29
N GLU A 92 -3.71 8.90 -5.36
CA GLU A 92 -3.54 10.20 -4.68
C GLU A 92 -4.60 11.23 -5.12
N ASP A 93 -5.06 11.16 -6.38
CA ASP A 93 -6.15 12.00 -6.91
C ASP A 93 -7.50 11.79 -6.23
N GLN A 94 -7.73 10.63 -5.58
CA GLN A 94 -8.96 10.34 -4.83
C GLN A 94 -8.90 10.79 -3.37
N GLN A 95 -7.70 11.07 -2.83
CA GLN A 95 -7.55 11.51 -1.44
C GLN A 95 -8.05 12.95 -1.23
N SER A 96 -8.16 13.75 -2.29
CA SER A 96 -8.63 15.14 -2.25
C SER A 96 -10.17 15.30 -2.25
N SER A 97 -10.93 14.21 -2.12
CA SER A 97 -12.41 14.24 -2.15
C SER A 97 -13.10 13.65 -0.91
N MET A 98 -12.37 13.46 0.19
CA MET A 98 -12.98 13.37 1.52
C MET A 98 -13.03 14.78 2.13
N PRO A 99 -14.20 15.44 2.19
CA PRO A 99 -14.31 16.71 2.89
C PRO A 99 -14.04 16.49 4.38
N GLU A 100 -13.14 17.30 4.93
CA GLU A 100 -12.72 17.42 6.33
C GLU A 100 -13.89 17.69 7.32
N GLU A 101 -15.12 17.81 6.81
CA GLU A 101 -16.35 18.09 7.54
C GLU A 101 -16.96 16.85 8.22
N LEU A 102 -16.64 15.63 7.78
CA LEU A 102 -17.19 14.40 8.38
C LEU A 102 -16.47 13.93 9.66
N GLU A 103 -15.26 14.43 9.95
CA GLU A 103 -14.59 14.13 11.24
C GLU A 103 -15.21 14.89 12.42
N LYS A 104 -15.85 16.05 12.19
CA LYS A 104 -16.42 16.87 13.27
C LYS A 104 -17.82 16.44 13.70
N GLU A 105 -18.60 15.80 12.83
CA GLU A 105 -19.97 15.40 13.16
C GLU A 105 -20.07 14.09 13.97
N SER A 106 -19.05 13.23 13.94
CA SER A 106 -19.04 11.98 14.72
C SER A 106 -18.95 12.22 16.24
N TRP A 107 -18.33 13.33 16.67
CA TRP A 107 -18.20 13.70 18.08
C TRP A 107 -19.45 14.37 18.67
N LEU A 108 -20.38 14.85 17.84
CA LEU A 108 -21.61 15.52 18.29
C LEU A 108 -22.80 14.57 18.49
N LEU A 109 -22.74 13.34 17.96
CA LEU A 109 -23.83 12.34 18.05
C LEU A 109 -23.66 11.32 19.20
N LYS A 110 -22.70 11.52 20.11
CA LYS A 110 -22.55 10.75 21.36
C LYS A 110 -22.78 11.60 22.63
N ARG A 111 -23.79 12.46 22.62
CA ARG A 111 -24.36 13.04 23.84
C ARG A 111 -25.86 12.85 23.88
#